data_AF-A0A1H9GS61-F1
#
_entry.id   AF-A0A1H9GS61-F1
#
_cell.length_a   1.000
_cell.length_b   1.000
_cell.length_c   1.000
_cell.angle_alpha   90.00
_cell.angle_beta   90.00
_cell.angle_gamma   90.00
#
_symmetry.space_group_name_H-M   'P 1'
#
loop_
_entity.id
_entity.type
_entity.pdbx_description
1 polymer ?
#
loop_
_entity_poly.entity_id
_entity_poly.type
_entity_poly.pdbx_seq_one_letter_code
_entity_poly.pdbx_strand_id
1 'polypeptide(L)'
;MPIRGQGFELHIVRQQVQHRQNGDDRRERTIGAYQVYIHGERMDGLDGFMAEQKGPSDSTPLGNLHDRRIAPGRFPLWTQHGTKYRTVGYTPGAVDFGTKPRPGIELTETGTREEILIHPAMGFLSSEGCIHPTSALRNGQSDIVHADSRARVIALIEAMKAFADEHWPGKDGHRIPNCFCVIDDAL
;
A
#
# COMPACT_ATOMS: atom_id res chain seq x y z
N MET A 1 2.25 4.60 16.57
CA MET A 1 3.55 4.96 15.98
C MET A 1 3.41 6.24 15.17
N PRO A 2 3.62 7.40 15.81
CA PRO A 2 3.54 8.66 15.10
C PRO A 2 4.60 8.74 13.99
N ILE A 3 4.29 9.50 12.94
CA ILE A 3 5.29 10.01 12.00
C ILE A 3 6.42 10.70 12.76
N ARG A 4 7.63 10.67 12.20
CA ARG A 4 8.81 11.27 12.83
C ARG A 4 9.11 12.68 12.32
N GLY A 5 8.40 13.13 11.28
CA GLY A 5 8.70 14.38 10.60
C GLY A 5 9.99 14.30 9.79
N GLN A 6 10.36 13.11 9.32
CA GLN A 6 11.65 12.85 8.70
C GLN A 6 11.49 12.29 7.28
N GLY A 7 12.00 13.03 6.31
CA GLY A 7 11.96 12.64 4.90
C GLY A 7 10.54 12.51 4.38
N PHE A 8 10.31 11.52 3.52
CA PHE A 8 8.99 11.16 3.02
C PHE A 8 8.37 10.08 3.92
N GLU A 9 7.19 10.37 4.48
CA GLU A 9 6.45 9.43 5.31
C GLU A 9 5.02 9.27 4.78
N LEU A 10 4.70 8.08 4.26
CA LEU A 10 3.33 7.66 4.01
C LEU A 10 2.74 7.15 5.34
N HIS A 11 1.90 7.96 5.98
CA HIS A 11 1.24 7.58 7.21
C HIS A 11 -0.09 6.89 6.91
N ILE A 12 -0.29 5.74 7.52
CA ILE A 12 -1.42 4.86 7.37
C ILE A 12 -2.04 4.67 8.75
N VAL A 13 -3.33 4.96 8.89
CA VAL A 13 -4.09 4.68 10.11
C VAL A 13 -5.25 3.76 9.76
N ARG A 14 -5.19 2.51 10.23
CA ARG A 14 -6.28 1.53 10.08
C ARG A 14 -7.43 1.92 11.00
N GLN A 15 -8.65 1.95 10.49
CA GLN A 15 -9.79 2.56 11.19
C GLN A 15 -10.95 1.60 11.42
N GLN A 16 -11.20 0.68 10.48
CA GLN A 16 -12.33 -0.24 10.60
C GLN A 16 -12.13 -1.53 9.82
N VAL A 17 -12.93 -2.54 10.16
CA VAL A 17 -13.06 -3.78 9.40
C VAL A 17 -14.40 -3.77 8.66
N GLN A 18 -14.36 -4.09 7.37
CA GLN A 18 -15.53 -4.25 6.51
C GLN A 18 -15.69 -5.71 6.10
N HIS A 19 -16.91 -6.21 6.16
CA HIS A 19 -17.25 -7.57 5.70
C HIS A 19 -18.12 -7.52 4.45
N ARG A 20 -17.86 -8.42 3.52
CA ARG A 20 -18.75 -8.75 2.41
C ARG A 20 -19.26 -10.17 2.63
N GLN A 21 -20.56 -10.33 2.52
CA GLN A 21 -21.19 -11.64 2.49
C GLN A 21 -21.94 -11.80 1.17
N ASN A 22 -21.58 -12.83 0.41
CA ASN A 22 -22.23 -13.22 -0.84
C ASN A 22 -22.58 -14.72 -0.73
N GLY A 23 -23.79 -15.02 -0.23
CA GLY A 23 -24.15 -16.39 0.14
C GLY A 23 -23.27 -16.89 1.29
N ASP A 24 -22.60 -18.02 1.07
CA ASP A 24 -21.67 -18.63 2.03
C ASP A 24 -20.25 -18.02 1.98
N ASP A 25 -19.93 -17.23 0.94
CA ASP A 25 -18.63 -16.55 0.85
C ASP A 25 -18.61 -15.32 1.76
N ARG A 26 -17.77 -15.37 2.79
CA ARG A 26 -17.52 -14.27 3.73
C ARG A 26 -16.10 -13.75 3.53
N ARG A 27 -16.02 -12.54 2.97
CA ARG A 27 -14.76 -11.82 2.77
C ARG A 27 -14.64 -10.67 3.75
N GLU A 28 -13.41 -10.35 4.14
CA GLU A 28 -13.09 -9.28 5.08
C GLU A 28 -11.96 -8.40 4.54
N ARG A 29 -12.04 -7.10 4.83
CA ARG A 29 -10.94 -6.15 4.60
C ARG A 29 -10.87 -5.12 5.70
N THR A 30 -9.67 -4.60 5.90
CA THR A 30 -9.41 -3.42 6.74
C THR A 30 -9.48 -2.20 5.86
N ILE A 31 -10.11 -1.16 6.34
CA ILE A 31 -10.05 0.17 5.75
C ILE A 31 -9.28 1.08 6.69
N GLY A 32 -8.35 1.82 6.12
CA GLY A 32 -7.62 2.88 6.80
C GLY A 32 -7.58 4.15 5.96
N ALA A 33 -7.22 5.26 6.59
CA ALA A 33 -6.88 6.50 5.90
C ALA A 33 -5.35 6.55 5.70
N TYR A 34 -4.91 7.22 4.64
CA TYR A 34 -3.51 7.61 4.50
C TYR A 34 -3.34 9.10 4.25
N GLN A 35 -2.17 9.58 4.64
CA GLN A 35 -1.69 10.91 4.36
C GLN A 35 -0.18 10.83 4.11
N VAL A 36 0.31 11.49 3.05
CA VAL A 36 1.74 11.70 2.85
C VAL A 36 2.20 12.96 3.59
N TYR A 37 3.37 12.83 4.24
CA TYR A 37 4.11 13.93 4.83
C TYR A 37 5.51 14.02 4.23
N ILE A 38 6.01 15.24 4.01
CA ILE A 38 7.41 15.52 3.66
C ILE A 38 7.99 16.41 4.74
N HIS A 39 9.02 15.95 5.44
CA HIS A 39 9.62 16.63 6.59
C HIS A 39 8.61 17.04 7.68
N GLY A 40 7.55 16.24 7.84
CA GLY A 40 6.46 16.50 8.79
C GLY A 40 5.38 17.43 8.26
N GLU A 41 5.55 18.03 7.08
CA GLU A 41 4.53 18.84 6.44
C GLU A 41 3.55 17.98 5.65
N ARG A 42 2.26 18.26 5.82
CA ARG A 42 1.19 17.55 5.12
C ARG A 42 1.21 17.89 3.64
N MET A 43 1.22 16.87 2.78
CA MET A 43 1.14 17.09 1.34
C MET A 43 -0.31 17.10 0.85
N ASP A 44 -0.74 18.24 0.31
CA ASP A 44 -2.07 18.40 -0.25
C ASP A 44 -2.29 17.48 -1.46
N GLY A 45 -3.45 16.80 -1.50
CA GLY A 45 -3.83 15.90 -2.59
C GLY A 45 -3.12 14.54 -2.59
N LEU A 46 -2.22 14.28 -1.63
CA LEU A 46 -1.59 12.98 -1.41
C LEU A 46 -2.18 12.29 -0.18
N ASP A 47 -3.50 12.19 -0.16
CA ASP A 47 -4.29 11.58 0.89
C ASP A 47 -5.46 10.74 0.34
N GLY A 48 -6.03 9.90 1.20
CA GLY A 48 -7.15 9.07 0.83
C GLY A 48 -7.33 7.88 1.75
N PHE A 49 -7.79 6.77 1.18
CA PHE A 49 -8.04 5.53 1.90
C PHE A 49 -7.18 4.39 1.36
N MET A 50 -7.06 3.34 2.15
CA MET A 50 -6.55 2.06 1.68
C MET A 50 -7.46 0.93 2.09
N ALA A 51 -7.35 -0.17 1.36
CA ALA A 51 -7.88 -1.46 1.73
C ALA A 51 -6.73 -2.47 1.91
N GLU A 52 -6.80 -3.27 2.97
CA GLU A 52 -5.88 -4.38 3.25
C GLU A 52 -6.71 -5.64 3.52
N GLN A 53 -6.40 -6.76 2.86
CA GLN A 53 -6.97 -8.05 3.27
C GLN A 53 -6.18 -8.60 4.46
N LYS A 54 -6.85 -9.40 5.29
CA LYS A 54 -6.15 -10.36 6.15
C LYS A 54 -5.23 -11.24 5.31
N GLY A 55 -4.17 -11.71 5.92
CA GLY A 55 -3.14 -12.53 5.30
C GLY A 55 -1.91 -12.50 6.20
N PRO A 56 -1.06 -13.52 6.18
CA PRO A 56 0.00 -13.77 7.18
C PRO A 56 1.10 -12.72 7.10
N SER A 57 0.89 -11.53 7.63
CA SER A 57 1.78 -10.37 7.54
C SER A 57 2.32 -9.91 8.89
N ASP A 58 1.81 -10.47 9.99
CA ASP A 58 2.51 -10.62 11.26
C ASP A 58 3.44 -11.84 11.16
N SER A 59 4.74 -11.60 11.29
CA SER A 59 5.81 -12.61 11.17
C SER A 59 5.93 -13.56 12.36
N THR A 60 4.99 -13.54 13.31
CA THR A 60 4.94 -14.52 14.40
C THR A 60 4.27 -15.82 13.97
N PRO A 61 4.57 -16.98 14.61
CA PRO A 61 3.84 -18.22 14.38
C PRO A 61 2.31 -18.07 14.54
N LEU A 62 1.88 -17.16 15.42
CA LEU A 62 0.47 -16.78 15.59
C LEU A 62 -0.05 -15.93 14.43
N GLY A 63 0.77 -15.05 13.87
CA GLY A 63 0.42 -14.25 12.69
C GLY A 63 0.15 -15.09 11.45
N ASN A 64 0.95 -16.12 11.23
CA ASN A 64 0.75 -17.10 10.17
C ASN A 64 -0.45 -18.03 10.42
N LEU A 65 -0.71 -18.38 11.68
CA LEU A 65 -1.85 -19.23 12.07
C LEU A 65 -3.20 -18.49 12.02
N HIS A 66 -3.19 -17.16 12.12
CA HIS A 66 -4.39 -16.33 12.24
C HIS A 66 -4.56 -15.29 11.13
N ASP A 67 -3.86 -15.43 10.00
CA ASP A 67 -3.94 -14.48 8.85
C ASP A 67 -3.70 -13.01 9.25
N ARG A 68 -2.84 -12.73 10.24
CA ARG A 68 -2.76 -11.37 10.81
C ARG A 68 -2.01 -10.42 9.90
N ARG A 69 -2.54 -9.21 9.73
CA ARG A 69 -1.92 -8.08 9.01
C ARG A 69 -0.52 -7.74 9.54
N ILE A 70 0.29 -7.02 8.76
CA ILE A 70 1.56 -6.48 9.26
C ILE A 70 1.29 -5.60 10.48
N ALA A 71 2.08 -5.81 11.53
CA ALA A 71 1.94 -5.04 12.76
C ALA A 71 2.19 -3.54 12.49
N PRO A 72 1.55 -2.64 13.26
CA PRO A 72 1.91 -1.23 13.28
C PRO A 72 3.42 -1.04 13.42
N GLY A 73 3.99 -0.14 12.63
CA GLY A 73 5.42 -0.07 12.46
C GLY A 73 5.85 0.99 11.46
N ARG A 74 7.17 1.11 11.27
CA ARG A 74 7.77 2.03 10.31
C ARG A 74 8.69 1.24 9.40
N PHE A 75 8.34 1.20 8.12
CA PHE A 75 8.96 0.32 7.12
C PHE A 75 9.60 1.16 6.03
N PRO A 76 10.87 0.94 5.67
CA PRO A 76 11.47 1.61 4.52
C PRO A 76 10.75 1.20 3.23
N LEU A 77 10.62 2.17 2.31
CA LEU A 77 10.03 1.98 1.00
C LEU A 77 11.12 1.67 -0.04
N TRP A 78 10.84 0.69 -0.89
CA TRP A 78 11.73 0.20 -1.93
C TRP A 78 11.04 0.20 -3.29
N THR A 79 11.85 0.28 -4.35
CA THR A 79 11.38 0.08 -5.71
C THR A 79 11.09 -1.41 -5.93
N GLN A 80 9.88 -1.74 -6.38
CA GLN A 80 9.41 -3.12 -6.55
C GLN A 80 9.97 -3.74 -7.84
N HIS A 81 10.60 -4.91 -7.74
CA HIS A 81 11.21 -5.61 -8.89
C HIS A 81 10.49 -6.93 -9.24
N GLY A 82 9.21 -6.84 -9.59
CA GLY A 82 8.40 -8.00 -9.94
C GLY A 82 8.06 -8.12 -11.42
N THR A 83 7.56 -9.30 -11.81
CA THR A 83 6.96 -9.51 -13.15
C THR A 83 5.53 -8.96 -13.25
N LYS A 84 4.80 -8.91 -12.12
CA LYS A 84 3.42 -8.41 -12.04
C LYS A 84 3.35 -6.93 -11.66
N TYR A 85 4.28 -6.47 -10.84
CA TYR A 85 4.33 -5.11 -10.29
C TYR A 85 5.75 -4.56 -10.42
N ARG A 86 5.88 -3.29 -10.78
CA ARG A 86 7.17 -2.57 -10.86
C ARG A 86 7.02 -1.13 -10.39
N THR A 87 8.06 -0.54 -9.80
CA THR A 87 8.08 0.90 -9.54
C THR A 87 8.61 1.66 -10.74
N VAL A 88 9.70 1.16 -11.34
CA VAL A 88 10.33 1.68 -12.54
C VAL A 88 9.92 0.83 -13.74
N GLY A 89 9.33 1.44 -14.76
CA GLY A 89 8.95 0.74 -15.99
C GLY A 89 7.69 -0.14 -15.87
N TYR A 90 6.74 0.25 -15.02
CA TYR A 90 5.36 -0.24 -15.13
C TYR A 90 4.74 0.24 -16.46
N THR A 91 3.73 -0.47 -16.98
CA THR A 91 3.08 -0.11 -18.24
C THR A 91 2.30 1.21 -18.09
N PRO A 92 2.72 2.30 -18.75
CA PRO A 92 2.05 3.61 -18.64
C PRO A 92 0.69 3.57 -19.35
N GLY A 93 -0.26 4.39 -18.90
CA GLY A 93 -1.58 4.52 -19.54
C GLY A 93 -2.48 3.29 -19.52
N ALA A 94 -2.04 2.16 -18.96
CA ALA A 94 -2.85 0.94 -18.84
C ALA A 94 -4.09 1.20 -17.97
N VAL A 95 -5.28 0.99 -18.56
CA VAL A 95 -6.57 1.13 -17.89
C VAL A 95 -7.13 -0.21 -17.40
N ASP A 96 -6.69 -1.32 -17.99
CA ASP A 96 -7.14 -2.66 -17.64
C ASP A 96 -6.29 -3.29 -16.54
N PHE A 97 -6.95 -3.89 -15.55
CA PHE A 97 -6.25 -4.61 -14.47
C PHE A 97 -5.38 -5.75 -14.99
N GLY A 98 -5.72 -6.36 -16.13
CA GLY A 98 -4.96 -7.46 -16.72
C GLY A 98 -3.58 -7.08 -17.25
N THR A 99 -3.36 -5.79 -17.55
CA THR A 99 -2.12 -5.30 -18.16
C THR A 99 -1.00 -5.20 -17.13
N LYS A 100 0.11 -5.89 -17.37
CA LYS A 100 1.30 -5.96 -16.51
C LYS A 100 2.52 -5.40 -17.26
N PRO A 101 3.59 -4.98 -16.55
CA PRO A 101 3.64 -4.80 -15.10
C PRO A 101 2.81 -3.59 -14.63
N ARG A 102 2.16 -3.72 -13.48
CA ARG A 102 1.39 -2.65 -12.83
C ARG A 102 2.30 -1.81 -11.93
N PRO A 103 1.97 -0.55 -11.61
CA PRO A 103 2.75 0.21 -10.65
C PRO A 103 2.70 -0.48 -9.28
N GLY A 104 3.79 -0.42 -8.52
CA GLY A 104 3.85 -0.96 -7.16
C GLY A 104 5.04 -0.41 -6.39
N ILE A 105 4.98 -0.48 -5.07
CA ILE A 105 6.03 -0.07 -4.13
C ILE A 105 6.18 -1.19 -3.12
N GLU A 106 7.40 -1.50 -2.71
CA GLU A 106 7.66 -2.56 -1.74
C GLU A 106 7.93 -1.98 -0.35
N LEU A 107 7.36 -2.62 0.67
CA LEU A 107 7.75 -2.47 2.07
C LEU A 107 8.79 -3.54 2.38
N THR A 108 9.90 -3.14 2.97
CA THR A 108 10.93 -4.08 3.46
C THR A 108 11.12 -3.93 4.97
N GLU A 109 12.04 -4.72 5.54
CA GLU A 109 12.23 -4.85 6.99
C GLU A 109 10.94 -5.33 7.70
N THR A 110 10.15 -6.14 7.01
CA THR A 110 8.86 -6.68 7.42
C THR A 110 8.99 -8.03 8.15
N GLY A 111 10.15 -8.32 8.72
CA GLY A 111 10.45 -9.58 9.40
C GLY A 111 10.62 -10.74 8.41
N THR A 112 9.88 -11.83 8.62
CA THR A 112 10.00 -13.06 7.81
C THR A 112 9.19 -13.04 6.51
N ARG A 113 8.42 -11.99 6.26
CA ARG A 113 7.63 -11.86 5.04
C ARG A 113 8.34 -10.92 4.08
N GLU A 114 8.50 -11.38 2.85
CA GLU A 114 8.94 -10.60 1.70
C GLU A 114 7.70 -10.22 0.86
N GLU A 115 7.85 -9.29 -0.08
CA GLU A 115 6.82 -8.90 -1.04
C GLU A 115 5.51 -8.32 -0.42
N ILE A 116 5.61 -7.53 0.65
CA ILE A 116 4.48 -6.69 1.09
C ILE A 116 4.46 -5.44 0.22
N LEU A 117 3.43 -5.33 -0.60
CA LEU A 117 3.38 -4.31 -1.66
C LEU A 117 2.26 -3.30 -1.43
N ILE A 118 2.54 -2.04 -1.74
CA ILE A 118 1.53 -1.01 -2.04
C ILE A 118 1.28 -1.07 -3.55
N HIS A 119 0.11 -1.51 -3.97
CA HIS A 119 -0.20 -1.65 -5.39
C HIS A 119 -1.70 -1.54 -5.70
N PRO A 120 -2.08 -1.34 -6.98
CA PRO A 120 -3.46 -1.16 -7.37
C PRO A 120 -4.28 -2.43 -7.17
N ALA A 121 -5.55 -2.27 -6.79
CA ALA A 121 -6.52 -3.37 -6.68
C ALA A 121 -7.73 -3.15 -7.59
N MET A 122 -8.68 -4.10 -7.54
CA MET A 122 -9.98 -4.05 -8.19
C MET A 122 -10.98 -4.93 -7.42
N GLY A 123 -12.27 -4.58 -7.44
CA GLY A 123 -13.32 -5.38 -6.81
C GLY A 123 -13.26 -5.30 -5.28
N PHE A 124 -13.59 -6.39 -4.58
CA PHE A 124 -13.48 -6.36 -3.11
C PHE A 124 -12.03 -6.14 -2.64
N LEU A 125 -11.09 -6.86 -3.28
CA LEU A 125 -9.64 -6.91 -3.03
C LEU A 125 -8.98 -7.82 -4.08
N SER A 126 -7.71 -7.57 -4.41
CA SER A 126 -6.95 -8.30 -5.45
C SER A 126 -5.82 -9.22 -4.97
N SER A 127 -5.36 -9.07 -3.73
CA SER A 127 -4.27 -9.86 -3.14
C SER A 127 -4.31 -9.81 -1.62
N GLU A 128 -3.70 -10.81 -0.99
CA GLU A 128 -3.67 -10.96 0.47
C GLU A 128 -2.40 -10.36 1.09
N GLY A 129 -2.56 -9.65 2.21
CA GLY A 129 -1.43 -9.02 2.93
C GLY A 129 -0.69 -7.92 2.15
N CYS A 130 -1.34 -7.31 1.16
CA CYS A 130 -0.87 -6.11 0.47
C CYS A 130 -1.76 -4.90 0.84
N ILE A 131 -1.25 -3.70 0.52
CA ILE A 131 -1.90 -2.43 0.80
C ILE A 131 -2.40 -1.84 -0.52
N HIS A 132 -3.67 -1.44 -0.58
CA HIS A 132 -4.29 -0.94 -1.81
C HIS A 132 -4.86 0.46 -1.62
N PRO A 133 -4.19 1.51 -2.12
CA PRO A 133 -4.75 2.86 -2.15
C PRO A 133 -6.06 2.89 -2.93
N THR A 134 -7.04 3.65 -2.45
CA THR A 134 -8.39 3.73 -3.00
C THR A 134 -9.09 5.02 -2.54
N SER A 135 -10.12 5.42 -3.27
CA SER A 135 -11.15 6.34 -2.77
C SER A 135 -11.89 5.73 -1.58
N ALA A 136 -12.60 6.56 -0.83
CA ALA A 136 -13.44 6.12 0.28
C ALA A 136 -14.39 4.99 -0.14
N LEU A 137 -14.42 3.91 0.62
CA LEU A 137 -15.30 2.76 0.40
C LEU A 137 -16.40 2.79 1.44
N ARG A 138 -17.64 3.00 0.99
CA ARG A 138 -18.80 3.22 1.87
C ARG A 138 -19.04 2.07 2.85
N ASN A 139 -18.85 0.83 2.39
CA ASN A 139 -19.07 -0.39 3.17
C ASN A 139 -18.41 -1.60 2.47
N GLY A 140 -18.55 -2.79 3.07
CA GLY A 140 -18.01 -4.03 2.50
C GLY A 140 -18.61 -4.45 1.16
N GLN A 141 -19.74 -3.86 0.73
CA GLN A 141 -20.31 -4.09 -0.60
C GLN A 141 -19.69 -3.18 -1.68
N SER A 142 -18.92 -2.16 -1.29
CA SER A 142 -18.27 -1.25 -2.23
C SER A 142 -17.03 -1.91 -2.86
N ASP A 143 -16.91 -1.82 -4.18
CA ASP A 143 -15.73 -2.28 -4.91
C ASP A 143 -14.68 -1.18 -5.05
N ILE A 144 -13.41 -1.59 -5.03
CA ILE A 144 -12.27 -0.76 -5.41
C ILE A 144 -12.32 -0.59 -6.94
N VAL A 145 -12.33 0.66 -7.39
CA VAL A 145 -12.23 1.02 -8.80
C VAL A 145 -10.77 1.01 -9.21
N HIS A 146 -10.41 0.15 -10.17
CA HIS A 146 -9.01 -0.04 -10.55
C HIS A 146 -8.32 1.25 -11.01
N ALA A 147 -8.98 2.05 -11.83
CA ALA A 147 -8.41 3.28 -12.36
C ALA A 147 -8.03 4.27 -11.24
N ASP A 148 -8.89 4.44 -10.23
CA ASP A 148 -8.60 5.28 -9.05
C ASP A 148 -7.44 4.71 -8.23
N SER A 149 -7.51 3.41 -7.90
CA SER A 149 -6.46 2.74 -7.14
C SER A 149 -5.10 2.83 -7.83
N ARG A 150 -5.07 2.67 -9.16
CA ARG A 150 -3.88 2.79 -9.99
C ARG A 150 -3.33 4.21 -10.01
N ALA A 151 -4.19 5.21 -10.19
CA ALA A 151 -3.79 6.62 -10.19
C ALA A 151 -3.14 7.01 -8.86
N ARG A 152 -3.69 6.54 -7.72
CA ARG A 152 -3.13 6.81 -6.39
C ARG A 152 -1.75 6.21 -6.18
N VAL A 153 -1.54 4.96 -6.59
CA VAL A 153 -0.21 4.33 -6.49
C VAL A 153 0.81 5.10 -7.34
N ILE A 154 0.42 5.55 -8.54
CA ILE A 154 1.29 6.38 -9.38
C ILE A 154 1.58 7.72 -8.71
N ALA A 155 0.58 8.38 -8.14
CA ALA A 155 0.78 9.63 -7.42
C ALA A 155 1.79 9.48 -6.27
N LEU A 156 1.74 8.36 -5.52
CA LEU A 156 2.74 8.05 -4.50
C LEU A 156 4.14 7.84 -5.10
N ILE A 157 4.26 7.11 -6.22
CA ILE A 157 5.55 6.88 -6.91
C ILE A 157 6.14 8.21 -7.40
N GLU A 158 5.35 9.04 -8.09
CA GLU A 158 5.81 10.33 -8.60
C GLU A 158 6.18 11.30 -7.47
N ALA A 159 5.44 11.29 -6.36
CA ALA A 159 5.77 12.09 -5.19
C ALA A 159 7.10 11.66 -4.54
N MET A 160 7.33 10.35 -4.37
CA MET A 160 8.62 9.85 -3.87
C MET A 160 9.76 10.14 -4.82
N LYS A 161 9.51 10.08 -6.14
CA LYS A 161 10.49 10.41 -7.16
C LYS A 161 10.87 11.88 -7.12
N ALA A 162 9.89 12.77 -7.00
CA ALA A 162 10.12 14.20 -6.83
C ALA A 162 10.88 14.51 -5.53
N PHE A 163 10.57 13.81 -4.44
CA PHE A 163 11.26 13.98 -3.16
C PHE A 163 12.71 13.48 -3.19
N ALA A 164 12.96 12.30 -3.76
CA ALA A 164 14.31 11.73 -3.84
C ALA A 164 15.19 12.44 -4.88
N ASP A 165 14.58 13.04 -5.90
CA ASP A 165 15.22 13.78 -6.97
C ASP A 165 16.41 13.02 -7.58
N GLU A 166 17.64 13.56 -7.52
CA GLU A 166 18.85 12.91 -8.03
C GLU A 166 19.20 11.59 -7.33
N HIS A 167 18.65 11.34 -6.14
CA HIS A 167 18.83 10.11 -5.37
C HIS A 167 17.79 9.03 -5.69
N TRP A 168 16.88 9.28 -6.63
CA TRP A 168 15.91 8.28 -7.06
C TRP A 168 16.60 7.04 -7.66
N PRO A 169 16.22 5.81 -7.25
CA PRO A 169 16.83 4.61 -7.82
C PRO A 169 16.54 4.47 -9.32
N GLY A 170 17.59 4.40 -10.13
CA GLY A 170 17.47 4.21 -11.58
C GLY A 170 16.96 2.83 -12.01
N LYS A 171 16.85 1.87 -11.09
CA LYS A 171 16.36 0.50 -11.30
C LYS A 171 15.49 0.05 -10.13
N ASP A 172 14.69 -0.99 -10.37
CA ASP A 172 13.92 -1.64 -9.30
C ASP A 172 14.81 -2.48 -8.38
N GLY A 173 14.28 -2.85 -7.19
CA GLY A 173 14.95 -3.70 -6.21
C GLY A 173 15.87 -2.92 -5.27
N HIS A 174 15.63 -1.63 -5.13
CA HIS A 174 16.50 -0.73 -4.37
C HIS A 174 15.69 0.12 -3.38
N ARG A 175 16.31 0.40 -2.24
CA ARG A 175 15.76 1.33 -1.25
C ARG A 175 15.55 2.70 -1.88
N ILE A 176 14.40 3.31 -1.63
CA ILE A 176 14.15 4.71 -1.94
C ILE A 176 14.67 5.55 -0.76
N PRO A 177 15.69 6.39 -0.95
CA PRO A 177 16.33 7.12 0.16
C PRO A 177 15.33 7.98 0.94
N ASN A 178 15.38 7.89 2.27
CA ASN A 178 14.55 8.67 3.20
C ASN A 178 13.02 8.55 2.99
N CYS A 179 12.54 7.46 2.39
CA CYS A 179 11.11 7.17 2.22
C CYS A 179 10.65 6.02 3.12
N PHE A 180 9.56 6.22 3.84
CA PHE A 180 9.02 5.25 4.80
C PHE A 180 7.49 5.17 4.76
N CYS A 181 6.96 3.98 5.01
CA CYS A 181 5.57 3.75 5.34
C CYS A 181 5.43 3.60 6.86
N VAL A 182 4.59 4.42 7.48
CA VAL A 182 4.29 4.38 8.91
C VAL A 182 2.87 3.87 9.07
N ILE A 183 2.68 2.76 9.76
CA ILE A 183 1.39 2.10 9.94
C ILE A 183 0.99 2.17 11.42
N ASP A 184 -0.24 2.60 11.64
CA ASP A 184 -0.93 2.71 12.93
C ASP A 184 -2.30 2.05 12.89
N ASP A 185 -2.79 1.69 14.08
CA ASP A 185 -4.14 1.17 14.28
C ASP A 185 -4.95 2.13 15.17
N ALA A 186 -6.16 2.43 14.72
CA ALA A 186 -7.27 3.04 15.47
C ALA A 186 -8.51 2.12 15.41
N LEU A 187 -8.26 0.81 15.27
CA LEU A 187 -9.24 -0.27 15.17
C LEU A 187 -9.90 -0.60 16.52
#